data_AF-A0A432HVM8-F1
#
_entry.id   AF-A0A432HVM8-F1
#
_cell.length_a   1.000
_cell.length_b   1.000
_cell.length_c   1.000
_cell.angle_alpha   90.00
_cell.angle_beta   90.00
_cell.angle_gamma   90.00
#
_symmetry.space_group_name_H-M   'P 1'
#
loop_
_entity.id
_entity.type
_entity.pdbx_description
1 polymer ?
#
loop_
_entity_poly.entity_id
_entity_poly.type
_entity_poly.pdbx_seq_one_letter_code
_entity_poly.pdbx_strand_id
1 'polypeptide(L)'
;MIETPFGTDLETAVKLNDTVAQVFDESQVYRIDHYLGKEMVQNLLVFRFANAIFEPVWNRNDIDSVQITVAGSIPVLDRGGYDDH
;
A
#
# COMPACT_ATOMS: atom_id res chain seq x y z
N MET A 1 13.74 -3.98 -8.90
CA MET A 1 12.35 -4.23 -8.49
C MET A 1 12.38 -5.14 -7.28
N ILE A 2 11.66 -4.78 -6.22
CA ILE A 2 11.60 -5.53 -4.96
C ILE A 2 10.12 -5.84 -4.70
N GLU A 3 9.81 -7.12 -4.46
CA GLU A 3 8.48 -7.61 -4.11
C GLU A 3 8.33 -7.74 -2.60
N THR A 4 7.09 -7.75 -2.10
CA THR A 4 6.79 -7.97 -0.68
C THR A 4 7.27 -9.35 -0.20
N PRO A 5 7.69 -9.51 1.08
CA PRO A 5 7.64 -8.51 2.16
C PRO A 5 8.86 -7.57 2.20
N PHE A 6 8.65 -6.32 2.63
CA PHE A 6 9.72 -5.31 2.78
C PHE A 6 10.25 -5.26 4.21
N GLY A 7 10.69 -6.40 4.72
CA GLY A 7 10.87 -6.62 6.17
C GLY A 7 9.60 -7.13 6.83
N THR A 8 9.75 -7.68 8.03
CA THR A 8 8.66 -8.24 8.85
C THR A 8 8.31 -7.36 10.03
N ASP A 9 9.18 -6.39 10.34
CA ASP A 9 9.01 -5.36 11.36
C ASP A 9 9.77 -4.08 10.98
N LEU A 10 9.69 -3.05 11.82
CA LEU A 10 10.36 -1.78 11.57
C LEU A 10 11.88 -1.92 11.45
N GLU A 11 12.52 -2.72 12.31
CA GLU A 11 13.98 -2.86 12.35
C GLU A 11 14.51 -3.53 11.07
N THR A 12 13.89 -4.65 10.69
CA THR A 12 14.23 -5.40 9.48
C THR A 12 13.94 -4.59 8.21
N ALA A 13 12.85 -3.83 8.17
CA ALA A 13 12.53 -2.94 7.05
C ALA A 13 13.55 -1.81 6.87
N VAL A 14 13.96 -1.16 7.97
CA VAL A 14 15.00 -0.11 7.94
C VAL A 14 16.33 -0.68 7.45
N LYS A 15 16.74 -1.84 7.98
CA LYS A 15 17.98 -2.50 7.56
C LYS A 15 17.97 -2.89 6.08
N LEU A 16 16.84 -3.40 5.58
CA LEU A 16 16.67 -3.71 4.16
C LEU A 16 16.79 -2.43 3.32
N ASN A 17 16.13 -1.35 3.73
CA ASN A 17 16.18 -0.07 3.05
C ASN A 17 17.61 0.50 2.97
N ASP A 18 18.34 0.49 4.08
CA ASP A 18 19.71 0.97 4.15
C ASP A 18 20.65 0.15 3.26
N THR A 19 20.44 -1.17 3.20
CA THR A 19 21.21 -2.06 2.32
C THR A 19 20.97 -1.75 0.85
N VAL A 20 19.71 -1.51 0.47
CA VAL A 20 19.35 -1.14 -0.91
C VAL A 20 19.93 0.22 -1.29
N ALA A 21 19.84 1.21 -0.38
CA ALA A 21 20.33 2.57 -0.59
C ALA A 21 21.87 2.67 -0.72
N GLN A 22 22.61 1.66 -0.26
CA GLN A 22 24.06 1.58 -0.48
C GLN A 22 24.44 1.32 -1.95
N VAL A 23 23.52 0.77 -2.74
CA VAL A 23 23.80 0.29 -4.10
C VAL A 23 22.98 1.05 -5.16
N PHE A 24 21.78 1.49 -4.81
CA PHE A 24 20.85 2.15 -5.73
C PHE A 24 20.43 3.52 -5.20
N ASP A 25 20.35 4.50 -6.10
CA ASP A 25 19.60 5.73 -5.80
C ASP A 25 18.11 5.39 -5.70
N GLU A 26 17.38 6.06 -4.81
CA GLU A 26 15.96 5.78 -4.56
C GLU A 26 15.10 5.87 -5.84
N SER A 27 15.44 6.74 -6.78
CA SER A 27 14.76 6.86 -8.08
C SER A 27 14.84 5.59 -8.97
N GLN A 28 15.77 4.69 -8.66
CA GLN A 28 15.97 3.41 -9.35
C GLN A 28 15.28 2.24 -8.63
N VAL A 29 14.74 2.49 -7.44
CA VAL A 29 14.15 1.46 -6.58
C VAL A 29 12.63 1.45 -6.74
N TYR A 30 12.11 0.32 -7.23
CA TYR A 30 10.68 0.08 -7.37
C TYR A 30 10.25 -1.00 -6.37
N ARG A 31 9.54 -0.60 -5.32
CA ARG A 31 8.92 -1.47 -4.31
C ARG A 31 7.47 -1.72 -4.73
N ILE A 32 7.15 -2.96 -5.03
CA ILE A 32 5.85 -3.33 -5.60
C ILE A 32 4.83 -3.59 -4.50
N ASP A 33 3.72 -2.86 -4.55
CA ASP A 33 2.48 -3.19 -3.87
C ASP A 33 1.39 -3.36 -4.93
N HIS A 34 0.91 -4.59 -5.09
CA HIS A 34 -0.05 -4.93 -6.14
C HIS A 34 -1.42 -4.25 -5.97
N TYR A 35 -1.78 -3.76 -4.77
CA TYR A 35 -3.01 -2.98 -4.60
C TYR A 35 -2.90 -1.62 -5.30
N LEU A 36 -1.72 -1.00 -5.32
CA LEU A 36 -1.49 0.27 -6.03
C LEU A 36 -1.62 0.15 -7.55
N GLY A 37 -1.51 -1.06 -8.09
CA GLY A 37 -1.74 -1.38 -9.50
C GLY A 37 -3.21 -1.57 -9.88
N LYS A 38 -4.14 -1.63 -8.91
CA LYS A 38 -5.57 -1.85 -9.19
C LYS A 38 -6.20 -0.56 -9.71
N GLU A 39 -6.94 -0.66 -10.82
CA GLU A 39 -7.58 0.48 -11.49
C GLU A 39 -8.40 1.37 -10.54
N MET A 40 -9.22 0.76 -9.67
CA MET A 40 -10.03 1.50 -8.71
C MET A 40 -9.21 2.25 -7.66
N VAL A 41 -8.03 1.73 -7.28
CA VAL A 41 -7.13 2.40 -6.33
C VAL A 41 -6.46 3.60 -7.00
N GLN A 42 -6.05 3.48 -8.26
CA GLN A 42 -5.49 4.59 -9.04
C GLN A 42 -6.52 5.70 -9.27
N ASN A 43 -7.79 5.33 -9.50
CA ASN A 43 -8.89 6.28 -9.68
C ASN A 43 -9.20 7.12 -8.44
N LEU A 44 -8.79 6.71 -7.23
CA LEU A 44 -9.03 7.51 -6.00
C LEU A 44 -8.45 8.92 -6.11
N LEU A 45 -7.27 9.08 -6.73
CA LEU A 45 -6.65 10.39 -6.91
C LEU A 45 -7.46 11.27 -7.87
N VAL A 46 -8.01 10.68 -8.94
CA VAL A 46 -8.87 11.38 -9.89
C VAL A 46 -10.16 11.82 -9.21
N PHE A 47 -10.82 10.94 -8.44
CA PHE A 47 -12.02 11.30 -7.70
C PHE A 47 -11.77 12.42 -6.70
N ARG A 48 -10.65 12.37 -5.97
CA ARG A 48 -10.34 13.37 -4.95
C ARG A 48 -9.95 14.74 -5.51
N PHE A 49 -9.16 14.78 -6.59
CA PHE A 49 -8.51 16.02 -7.01
C PHE A 49 -8.97 16.57 -8.37
N ALA A 50 -9.54 15.74 -9.25
CA ALA A 50 -9.99 16.20 -10.57
C ALA A 50 -11.47 16.64 -10.59
N ASN A 51 -12.19 16.45 -9.49
CA ASN A 51 -13.62 16.70 -9.38
C ASN A 51 -13.90 17.79 -8.34
N ALA A 52 -14.20 19.00 -8.80
CA ALA A 52 -14.49 20.17 -7.95
C ALA A 52 -15.67 19.96 -6.99
N ILE A 53 -16.55 18.98 -7.25
CA ILE A 53 -17.66 18.64 -6.36
C ILE A 53 -17.21 17.89 -5.10
N PHE A 54 -16.09 17.16 -5.14
CA PHE A 54 -15.60 16.37 -4.00
C PHE A 54 -14.62 17.13 -3.13
N GLU A 55 -13.87 18.09 -3.69
CA GLU A 55 -12.94 18.94 -2.94
C GLU A 55 -13.54 19.58 -1.67
N PRO A 56 -14.70 20.27 -1.73
CA PRO A 56 -15.23 20.96 -0.55
C PRO A 56 -15.71 20.02 0.55
N VAL A 57 -16.09 18.78 0.21
CA VAL A 57 -16.62 17.80 1.18
C VAL A 57 -15.57 16.77 1.65
N TRP A 58 -14.37 16.77 1.07
CA TRP A 58 -13.31 15.84 1.47
C TRP A 58 -12.52 16.35 2.69
N ASN A 59 -13.20 16.56 3.81
CA ASN A 59 -12.60 17.09 5.04
C ASN A 59 -13.35 16.64 6.31
N ARG A 60 -12.75 16.89 7.49
CA ARG A 60 -13.27 16.45 8.81
C ARG A 60 -14.62 17.06 9.24
N ASN A 61 -15.07 18.13 8.59
CA ASN A 61 -16.35 18.78 8.90
C ASN A 61 -17.51 18.06 8.19
N ASP A 62 -17.23 17.39 7.08
CA ASP A 62 -18.23 16.75 6.22
C ASP A 62 -18.11 15.22 6.19
N ILE A 63 -16.95 14.66 6.56
CA ILE A 63 -16.71 13.21 6.67
C ILE A 63 -16.82 12.77 8.14
N ASP A 64 -17.76 11.86 8.40
CA ASP A 64 -17.92 11.21 9.70
C ASP A 64 -16.87 10.12 9.95
N SER A 65 -16.65 9.23 8.97
CA SER A 65 -15.63 8.17 9.06
C SER A 65 -15.13 7.69 7.69
N VAL A 66 -13.94 7.08 7.68
CA VAL A 66 -13.36 6.40 6.51
C VAL A 66 -13.20 4.93 6.86
N GLN A 67 -13.79 4.05 6.04
CA GLN A 67 -13.72 2.60 6.23
C GLN A 67 -12.92 1.97 5.09
N ILE A 68 -11.95 1.13 5.43
CA ILE A 68 -11.13 0.38 4.48
C ILE A 68 -11.33 -1.10 4.79
N THR A 69 -11.96 -1.83 3.88
CA THR A 69 -12.26 -3.24 4.06
C THR A 69 -11.48 -4.06 3.05
N VAL A 70 -10.71 -5.04 3.55
CA VAL A 70 -10.12 -6.09 2.74
C VAL A 70 -10.76 -7.41 3.16
N ALA A 71 -11.72 -7.88 2.36
CA ALA A 71 -12.38 -9.15 2.58
C ALA A 71 -11.88 -10.17 1.56
N GLY A 72 -11.29 -11.26 2.03
CA GLY A 72 -10.92 -12.42 1.21
C GLY A 72 -11.75 -13.63 1.62
N SER A 73 -12.22 -14.41 0.65
CA SER A 73 -12.93 -15.68 0.87
C SER A 73 -12.07 -16.91 0.59
N ILE A 74 -10.77 -16.72 0.32
CA ILE A 74 -9.85 -17.81 -0.02
C ILE A 74 -9.53 -18.59 1.26
N PRO A 75 -9.84 -19.90 1.34
CA PRO A 75 -9.46 -20.69 2.49
C PRO A 75 -7.94 -20.85 2.56
N VAL A 76 -7.37 -20.83 3.78
CA VAL A 76 -5.94 -21.01 4.08
C VAL A 76 -5.54 -22.47 3.77
N LEU A 77 -5.45 -22.83 2.50
CA LEU A 77 -5.29 -24.23 2.10
C LEU A 77 -3.84 -24.63 1.79
N ASP A 78 -2.88 -23.69 1.76
CA ASP A 78 -1.46 -24.06 1.52
C ASP A 78 -0.40 -23.02 1.93
N ARG A 79 -0.77 -21.95 2.65
CA ARG A 79 0.16 -20.89 3.11
C ARG A 79 0.33 -20.80 4.63
N GLY A 80 -0.26 -21.72 5.40
CA GLY A 80 -0.30 -21.64 6.87
C GLY A 80 1.06 -21.37 7.52
N GLY A 81 2.12 -22.06 7.08
CA GLY A 81 3.47 -21.84 7.61
C GLY A 81 4.13 -20.49 7.26
N TYR A 82 3.62 -19.74 6.27
CA TYR A 82 4.09 -18.39 5.94
C TYR A 82 3.27 -17.31 6.68
N ASP A 83 1.97 -17.57 6.91
CA ASP A 83 1.06 -16.64 7.59
C ASP A 83 1.11 -16.75 9.14
N ASP A 84 1.75 -17.80 9.68
CA ASP A 84 1.91 -18.06 11.13
C ASP A 84 3.15 -17.39 11.77
N HIS A 85 3.98 -16.68 10.98
CA HIS A 85 5.25 -16.07 11.41
C HIS A 85 5.23 -14.55 11.46
#